data_AF-A0A916DUS9-F1
#
_entry.id   AF-A0A916DUS9-F1
#
_cell.length_a   1.000
_cell.length_b   1.000
_cell.length_c   1.000
_cell.angle_alpha   90.00
_cell.angle_beta   90.00
_cell.angle_gamma   90.00
#
_symmetry.space_group_name_H-M   'P 1'
#
loop_
_entity.id
_entity.type
_entity.pdbx_description
1 polymer ?
#
loop_
_entity_poly.entity_id
_entity_poly.type
_entity_poly.pdbx_seq_one_letter_code
_entity_poly.pdbx_strand_id
1 'polypeptide(L)'
;MKNYIKISCLIFFPCLLFAQGGLLNQGAKIKITANAKVKILDGGVSNQANGEILNTGTVYLDNDWVQTGINTAYLGTGWISFEGTSDQKISSASPLTISNLRVSNNNRLILKNDITIAYQLDLSNNGRVELGNNHLIMNPNAFINNYDAKHYIITNGTGALQQEVTATKTIFPIGNAGYNPVVIKNEGTIDNFRARVKNQVEQINAIAITETENMVNRTWVIEEETIGGSLAAVTLQWETNQEQKNFSRDQSLITQGEDLDGSNSKNLSPVINNGSHWAQTRTELTSFSSFVVRNINTRTIASNSSETNLEQLSNVNIQVFPSPTENYLNIRLQEDTDQAFIQLFDSKGSLVLQTIKAVGPNLLIQLDNIGNLIDGIYSIRIVDDSNRTFSEQFVKSQQ
;
A
#
# COMPACT_ATOMS: atom_id res chain seq x y z
N MET A 1 -33.27 -72.68 48.02
CA MET A 1 -32.12 -72.36 47.15
C MET A 1 -32.62 -71.76 45.84
N LYS A 2 -32.50 -70.45 45.63
CA LYS A 2 -32.37 -69.81 44.31
C LYS A 2 -31.59 -68.51 44.50
N ASN A 3 -30.28 -68.58 44.28
CA ASN A 3 -29.42 -67.39 44.23
C ASN A 3 -29.45 -66.85 42.81
N TYR A 4 -29.97 -65.64 42.64
CA TYR A 4 -29.90 -64.93 41.36
C TYR A 4 -28.62 -64.10 41.33
N ILE A 5 -27.72 -64.46 40.41
CA ILE A 5 -26.56 -63.63 40.07
C ILE A 5 -27.08 -62.47 39.21
N LYS A 6 -27.06 -61.25 39.76
CA LYS A 6 -27.22 -60.03 38.97
C LYS A 6 -25.93 -59.83 38.17
N ILE A 7 -25.95 -60.18 36.89
CA ILE A 7 -24.92 -59.76 35.95
C ILE A 7 -25.09 -58.25 35.77
N SER A 8 -24.29 -57.47 36.50
CA SER A 8 -24.14 -56.05 36.24
C SER A 8 -23.31 -55.92 34.98
N CYS A 9 -23.94 -55.55 33.87
CA CYS A 9 -23.28 -55.26 32.62
C CYS A 9 -22.46 -53.97 32.82
N LEU A 10 -21.16 -54.11 33.04
CA LEU A 10 -20.23 -52.98 33.11
C LEU A 10 -20.04 -52.48 31.67
N ILE A 11 -20.84 -51.50 31.26
CA ILE A 11 -20.66 -50.81 29.98
C ILE A 11 -19.38 -49.99 30.11
N PHE A 12 -18.27 -50.51 29.60
CA PHE A 12 -17.08 -49.72 29.30
C PHE A 12 -17.47 -48.74 28.19
N PHE A 13 -17.87 -47.52 28.55
CA PHE A 13 -17.84 -46.40 27.61
C PHE A 13 -16.37 -46.24 27.20
N PRO A 14 -16.01 -46.32 25.91
CA PRO A 14 -14.68 -45.92 25.48
C PRO A 14 -14.58 -44.43 25.76
N CYS A 15 -13.88 -44.07 26.83
CA CYS A 15 -13.41 -42.71 27.01
C CYS A 15 -12.45 -42.47 25.83
N LEU A 16 -12.92 -41.80 24.79
CA LEU A 16 -12.07 -41.32 23.71
C LEU A 16 -11.10 -40.33 24.36
N LEU A 17 -9.92 -40.82 24.73
CA LEU A 17 -8.81 -39.99 25.13
C LEU A 17 -8.33 -39.29 23.85
N PHE A 18 -8.84 -38.10 23.61
CA PHE A 18 -8.23 -37.21 22.63
C PHE A 18 -6.84 -36.88 23.17
N ALA A 19 -5.80 -37.39 22.51
CA ALA A 19 -4.45 -36.94 22.77
C ALA A 19 -4.43 -35.42 22.57
N GLN A 20 -4.03 -34.69 23.61
CA GLN A 20 -3.90 -33.23 23.53
C GLN A 20 -2.66 -32.92 22.68
N GLY A 21 -2.85 -32.76 21.37
CA GLY A 21 -1.77 -32.50 20.40
C GLY A 21 -1.22 -31.08 20.49
N GLY A 22 -0.88 -30.58 21.69
CA GLY A 22 -0.34 -29.25 21.88
C GLY A 22 -0.35 -28.76 23.33
N LEU A 23 0.18 -27.55 23.55
CA LEU A 23 0.14 -26.87 24.85
C LEU A 23 -1.18 -26.11 24.98
N LEU A 24 -2.05 -26.56 25.90
CA LEU A 24 -3.22 -25.78 26.31
C LEU A 24 -2.94 -25.10 27.65
N ASN A 25 -2.81 -23.78 27.63
CA ASN A 25 -2.75 -22.99 28.84
C ASN A 25 -4.15 -22.48 29.21
N GLN A 26 -4.78 -23.05 30.25
CA GLN A 26 -6.09 -22.61 30.75
C GLN A 26 -5.92 -21.74 32.01
N GLY A 27 -5.37 -20.54 31.85
CA GLY A 27 -5.25 -19.58 32.96
C GLY A 27 -4.02 -19.74 33.86
N ALA A 28 -3.07 -20.61 33.50
CA ALA A 28 -1.81 -20.71 34.21
C ALA A 28 -0.82 -19.62 33.78
N LYS A 29 0.16 -19.36 34.65
CA LYS A 29 1.33 -18.54 34.35
C LYS A 29 2.51 -19.43 33.99
N ILE A 30 2.93 -19.36 32.73
CA ILE A 30 4.05 -20.13 32.18
C ILE A 30 5.21 -19.16 31.97
N LYS A 31 6.36 -19.46 32.58
CA LYS A 31 7.59 -18.72 32.36
C LYS A 31 8.59 -19.59 31.63
N ILE A 32 9.05 -19.13 30.47
CA ILE A 32 10.10 -19.76 29.67
C ILE A 32 11.30 -18.84 29.77
N THR A 33 12.35 -19.29 30.46
CA THR A 33 13.51 -18.47 30.77
C THR A 33 14.47 -18.37 29.60
N ALA A 34 15.32 -17.35 29.62
CA ALA A 34 16.42 -17.19 28.67
C ALA A 34 17.21 -18.50 28.47
N ASN A 35 17.56 -18.79 27.22
CA ASN A 35 18.23 -20.00 26.75
C ASN A 35 17.42 -21.31 26.84
N ALA A 36 16.24 -21.31 27.48
CA ALA A 36 15.36 -22.48 27.43
C ALA A 36 14.80 -22.66 26.02
N LYS A 37 14.76 -23.91 25.55
CA LYS A 37 14.13 -24.30 24.28
C LYS A 37 12.94 -25.19 24.60
N VAL A 38 11.74 -24.72 24.29
CA VAL A 38 10.50 -25.48 24.44
C VAL A 38 10.01 -25.83 23.05
N LYS A 39 9.95 -27.12 22.71
CA LYS A 39 9.38 -27.58 21.45
C LYS A 39 8.07 -28.30 21.70
N ILE A 40 7.04 -27.90 20.96
CA ILE A 40 5.72 -28.51 21.02
C ILE A 40 5.58 -29.37 19.75
N LEU A 41 5.98 -30.64 19.89
CA LEU A 41 5.98 -31.61 18.80
C LEU A 41 4.56 -31.93 18.35
N ASP A 42 4.36 -31.95 17.02
CA ASP A 42 3.07 -32.24 16.37
C ASP A 42 1.91 -31.38 16.89
N GLY A 43 2.22 -30.21 17.47
CA GLY A 43 1.25 -29.44 18.23
C GLY A 43 1.49 -27.94 18.28
N GLY A 44 0.44 -27.24 18.70
CA GLY A 44 0.38 -25.80 18.76
C GLY A 44 0.28 -25.27 20.19
N VAL A 45 0.12 -23.96 20.33
CA VAL A 45 -0.22 -23.32 21.60
C VAL A 45 -1.64 -22.80 21.54
N SER A 46 -2.42 -23.15 22.54
CA SER A 46 -3.71 -22.55 22.82
C SER A 46 -3.64 -21.87 24.18
N ASN A 47 -3.46 -20.55 24.19
CA ASN A 47 -3.43 -19.73 25.41
C ASN A 47 -4.84 -19.17 25.66
N GLN A 48 -5.45 -19.57 26.77
CA GLN A 48 -6.87 -19.32 27.07
C GLN A 48 -7.05 -18.93 28.54
N ALA A 49 -8.28 -18.55 28.90
CA ALA A 49 -8.72 -18.32 30.28
C ALA A 49 -7.78 -17.39 31.08
N ASN A 50 -7.30 -16.31 30.45
CA ASN A 50 -6.37 -15.33 31.03
C ASN A 50 -4.99 -15.93 31.38
N GLY A 51 -4.56 -16.95 30.64
CA GLY A 51 -3.23 -17.51 30.75
C GLY A 51 -2.15 -16.48 30.42
N GLU A 52 -1.04 -16.56 31.13
CA GLU A 52 0.13 -15.68 30.92
C GLU A 52 1.29 -16.55 30.45
N ILE A 53 1.88 -16.21 29.31
CA ILE A 53 3.13 -16.82 28.83
C ILE A 53 4.20 -15.73 28.81
N LEU A 54 5.11 -15.76 29.78
CA LEU A 54 6.31 -14.93 29.81
C LEU A 54 7.47 -15.69 29.17
N ASN A 55 7.76 -15.39 27.91
CA ASN A 55 8.81 -16.04 27.15
C ASN A 55 10.03 -15.12 26.99
N THR A 56 11.17 -15.55 27.54
CA THR A 56 12.51 -14.99 27.26
C THR A 56 13.46 -16.00 26.62
N GLY A 57 12.99 -17.24 26.38
CA GLY A 57 13.72 -18.31 25.69
C GLY A 57 13.29 -18.46 24.23
N THR A 58 13.12 -19.71 23.77
CA THR A 58 12.61 -20.01 22.43
C THR A 58 11.50 -21.06 22.51
N VAL A 59 10.37 -20.79 21.86
CA VAL A 59 9.26 -21.72 21.66
C VAL A 59 9.24 -22.14 20.20
N TYR A 60 9.28 -23.44 19.93
CA TYR A 60 9.14 -24.04 18.62
C TYR A 60 7.77 -24.71 18.48
N LEU A 61 7.08 -24.42 17.39
CA LEU A 61 5.71 -24.84 17.11
C LEU A 61 5.65 -25.60 15.80
N ASP A 62 5.10 -26.82 15.84
CA ASP A 62 4.79 -27.59 14.64
C ASP A 62 3.37 -27.28 14.13
N ASN A 63 2.52 -26.64 14.94
CA ASN A 63 1.14 -26.26 14.59
C ASN A 63 0.81 -24.79 14.99
N ASP A 64 -0.48 -24.45 15.01
CA ASP A 64 -0.98 -23.07 15.16
C ASP A 64 -0.72 -22.44 16.55
N TRP A 65 -0.71 -21.10 16.58
CA TRP A 65 -0.83 -20.30 17.79
C TRP A 65 -2.24 -19.69 17.89
N VAL A 66 -2.90 -19.92 19.02
CA VAL A 66 -4.24 -19.40 19.30
C VAL A 66 -4.27 -18.76 20.68
N GLN A 67 -4.69 -17.50 20.73
CA GLN A 67 -4.93 -16.77 21.98
C GLN A 67 -6.37 -16.25 22.01
N THR A 68 -7.23 -16.78 22.89
CA THR A 68 -8.68 -16.52 22.80
C THR A 68 -9.26 -15.57 23.86
N GLY A 69 -8.57 -15.30 24.97
CA GLY A 69 -9.07 -14.40 26.01
C GLY A 69 -8.54 -12.98 25.87
N ILE A 70 -9.40 -11.97 26.06
CA ILE A 70 -9.04 -10.54 25.98
C ILE A 70 -7.94 -10.12 26.97
N ASN A 71 -7.84 -10.79 28.12
CA ASN A 71 -6.77 -10.56 29.12
C ASN A 71 -5.71 -11.66 29.09
N THR A 72 -5.76 -12.56 28.10
CA THR A 72 -4.70 -13.55 27.90
C THR A 72 -3.48 -12.83 27.36
N ALA A 73 -2.31 -13.13 27.91
CA ALA A 73 -1.10 -12.37 27.67
C ALA A 73 0.03 -13.27 27.16
N TYR A 74 0.71 -12.77 26.13
CA TYR A 74 2.05 -13.21 25.74
C TYR A 74 3.01 -12.05 26.00
N LEU A 75 4.06 -12.32 26.78
CA LEU A 75 4.99 -11.32 27.28
C LEU A 75 6.43 -11.78 27.05
N GLY A 76 7.35 -10.83 27.09
CA GLY A 76 8.79 -11.08 27.08
C GLY A 76 9.44 -10.96 25.70
N THR A 77 10.74 -11.21 25.68
CA THR A 77 11.63 -10.94 24.56
C THR A 77 12.11 -12.20 23.85
N GLY A 78 11.47 -13.34 24.11
CA GLY A 78 11.83 -14.63 23.54
C GLY A 78 11.40 -14.79 22.08
N TRP A 79 11.84 -15.90 21.50
CA TRP A 79 11.49 -16.33 20.15
C TRP A 79 10.23 -17.18 20.14
N ILE A 80 9.35 -16.95 19.17
CA ILE A 80 8.37 -17.92 18.67
C ILE A 80 8.84 -18.36 17.28
N SER A 81 8.98 -19.67 17.06
CA SER A 81 9.42 -20.26 15.80
C SER A 81 8.36 -21.22 15.27
N PHE A 82 7.77 -20.88 14.13
CA PHE A 82 6.87 -21.75 13.38
C PHE A 82 7.70 -22.65 12.45
N GLU A 83 7.71 -23.96 12.68
CA GLU A 83 8.55 -24.94 11.96
C GLU A 83 7.79 -26.19 11.50
N GLY A 84 6.45 -26.11 11.46
CA GLY A 84 5.58 -27.19 11.02
C GLY A 84 5.78 -27.57 9.55
N THR A 85 5.16 -28.68 9.14
CA THR A 85 5.25 -29.20 7.76
C THR A 85 4.11 -28.73 6.84
N SER A 86 3.14 -28.00 7.39
CA SER A 86 2.03 -27.39 6.67
C SER A 86 1.98 -25.88 6.91
N ASP A 87 1.05 -25.19 6.24
CA ASP A 87 0.68 -23.84 6.64
C ASP A 87 0.29 -23.82 8.12
N GLN A 88 0.78 -22.82 8.84
CA GLN A 88 0.45 -22.56 10.24
C GLN A 88 -0.29 -21.23 10.35
N LYS A 89 -1.04 -21.05 11.42
CA LYS A 89 -1.83 -19.84 11.68
C LYS A 89 -1.45 -19.24 13.02
N ILE A 90 -1.58 -17.93 13.09
CA ILE A 90 -1.52 -17.19 14.35
C ILE A 90 -2.77 -16.34 14.51
N SER A 91 -3.43 -16.49 15.66
CA SER A 91 -4.66 -15.79 16.00
C SER A 91 -4.63 -15.31 17.44
N SER A 92 -5.19 -14.13 17.68
CA SER A 92 -5.27 -13.54 19.00
C SER A 92 -6.51 -12.64 19.16
N ALA A 93 -7.29 -12.87 20.22
CA ALA A 93 -8.43 -12.03 20.59
C ALA A 93 -8.01 -10.71 21.28
N SER A 94 -6.77 -10.62 21.76
CA SER A 94 -6.13 -9.40 22.27
C SER A 94 -4.99 -8.98 21.35
N PRO A 95 -4.57 -7.70 21.30
CA PRO A 95 -3.39 -7.28 20.55
C PRO A 95 -2.19 -8.15 20.92
N LEU A 96 -1.54 -8.74 19.92
CA LEU A 96 -0.42 -9.65 20.12
C LEU A 96 0.86 -9.02 19.60
N THR A 97 1.75 -8.69 20.53
CA THR A 97 3.11 -8.24 20.25
C THR A 97 4.10 -9.36 20.50
N ILE A 98 4.87 -9.73 19.47
CA ILE A 98 5.91 -10.75 19.53
C ILE A 98 7.25 -10.07 19.36
N SER A 99 8.18 -10.29 20.30
CA SER A 99 9.50 -9.67 20.20
C SER A 99 10.30 -10.24 19.03
N ASN A 100 10.47 -11.56 19.00
CA ASN A 100 11.21 -12.24 17.95
C ASN A 100 10.32 -13.34 17.33
N LEU A 101 10.03 -13.21 16.04
CA LEU A 101 9.24 -14.19 15.29
C LEU A 101 10.12 -14.84 14.23
N ARG A 102 10.15 -16.16 14.19
CA ARG A 102 10.75 -16.95 13.10
C ARG A 102 9.66 -17.74 12.38
N VAL A 103 9.65 -17.65 11.06
CA VAL A 103 8.86 -18.52 10.18
C VAL A 103 9.85 -19.38 9.41
N SER A 104 9.93 -20.65 9.77
CA SER A 104 10.92 -21.61 9.25
C SER A 104 10.25 -22.92 8.79
N ASN A 105 8.98 -22.84 8.40
CA ASN A 105 8.11 -23.99 8.11
C ASN A 105 8.09 -24.40 6.63
N ASN A 106 8.90 -23.79 5.76
CA ASN A 106 8.89 -24.03 4.30
C ASN A 106 7.50 -23.87 3.66
N ASN A 107 6.63 -23.12 4.33
CA ASN A 107 5.21 -22.92 4.03
C ASN A 107 4.82 -21.49 4.42
N ARG A 108 3.54 -21.24 4.69
CA ARG A 108 3.04 -19.94 5.13
C ARG A 108 2.74 -19.92 6.63
N LEU A 109 2.99 -18.78 7.25
CA LEU A 109 2.35 -18.37 8.49
C LEU A 109 1.20 -17.41 8.13
N ILE A 110 -0.04 -17.83 8.34
CA ILE A 110 -1.23 -17.07 7.99
C ILE A 110 -1.70 -16.27 9.20
N LEU A 111 -1.76 -14.94 9.04
CA LEU A 111 -2.27 -14.05 10.07
C LEU A 111 -3.80 -14.10 10.12
N LYS A 112 -4.37 -14.21 11.32
CA LYS A 112 -5.82 -14.10 11.56
C LYS A 112 -6.21 -12.80 12.26
N ASN A 113 -5.24 -12.03 12.72
CA ASN A 113 -5.36 -10.73 13.36
C ASN A 113 -4.13 -9.90 13.01
N ASP A 114 -4.17 -8.60 13.25
CA ASP A 114 -2.97 -7.76 13.20
C ASP A 114 -1.95 -8.26 14.23
N ILE A 115 -0.69 -8.37 13.82
CA ILE A 115 0.42 -8.80 14.69
C ILE A 115 1.50 -7.73 14.69
N THR A 116 1.97 -7.37 15.88
CA THR A 116 3.09 -6.46 16.06
C THR A 116 4.38 -7.24 16.32
N ILE A 117 5.44 -6.92 15.59
CA ILE A 117 6.79 -7.43 15.82
C ILE A 117 7.62 -6.35 16.50
N ALA A 118 8.01 -6.59 17.75
CA ALA A 118 8.71 -5.58 18.54
C ALA A 118 10.21 -5.49 18.26
N TYR A 119 10.84 -6.53 17.68
CA TYR A 119 12.28 -6.50 17.41
C TYR A 119 12.68 -7.14 16.09
N GLN A 120 12.36 -8.42 15.83
CA GLN A 120 12.76 -9.03 14.55
C GLN A 120 11.79 -10.07 14.01
N LEU A 121 11.70 -10.11 12.68
CA LEU A 121 11.08 -11.18 11.91
C LEU A 121 12.17 -11.90 11.10
N ASP A 122 12.21 -13.22 11.19
CA ASP A 122 13.16 -14.07 10.48
C ASP A 122 12.40 -15.04 9.57
N LEU A 123 12.54 -14.87 8.24
CA LEU A 123 11.87 -15.70 7.22
C LEU A 123 12.79 -16.84 6.73
N SER A 124 13.30 -17.62 7.67
CA SER A 124 14.17 -18.77 7.40
C SER A 124 13.48 -19.90 6.62
N ASN A 125 14.25 -20.81 6.02
CA ASN A 125 13.75 -22.07 5.42
C ASN A 125 12.50 -21.88 4.52
N ASN A 126 12.55 -20.91 3.59
CA ASN A 126 11.43 -20.54 2.69
C ASN A 126 10.10 -20.19 3.40
N GLY A 127 10.15 -19.75 4.66
CA GLY A 127 8.98 -19.27 5.38
C GLY A 127 8.43 -17.99 4.78
N ARG A 128 7.10 -17.89 4.68
CA ARG A 128 6.39 -16.69 4.21
C ARG A 128 5.32 -16.29 5.20
N VAL A 129 5.04 -15.00 5.32
CA VAL A 129 3.91 -14.52 6.16
C VAL A 129 2.78 -14.09 5.24
N GLU A 130 1.61 -14.71 5.36
CA GLU A 130 0.41 -14.34 4.59
C GLU A 130 -0.51 -13.46 5.43
N LEU A 131 -0.78 -12.25 4.92
CA LEU A 131 -1.49 -11.21 5.67
C LEU A 131 -3.01 -11.35 5.62
N GLY A 132 -3.57 -11.76 4.49
CA GLY A 132 -5.01 -11.63 4.23
C GLY A 132 -5.45 -10.17 4.39
N ASN A 133 -6.37 -9.91 5.32
CA ASN A 133 -6.85 -8.55 5.63
C ASN A 133 -6.17 -7.91 6.84
N ASN A 134 -5.17 -8.58 7.42
CA ASN A 134 -4.51 -8.14 8.64
C ASN A 134 -3.17 -7.48 8.35
N HIS A 135 -2.76 -6.55 9.19
CA HIS A 135 -1.47 -5.88 9.10
C HIS A 135 -0.39 -6.62 9.89
N LEU A 136 0.81 -6.65 9.31
CA LEU A 136 2.02 -6.99 10.04
C LEU A 136 2.72 -5.68 10.37
N ILE A 137 2.86 -5.37 11.66
CA ILE A 137 3.33 -4.08 12.14
C ILE A 137 4.72 -4.27 12.74
N MET A 138 5.73 -3.63 12.16
CA MET A 138 7.08 -3.62 12.73
C MET A 138 7.23 -2.37 13.61
N ASN A 139 7.64 -2.54 14.87
CA ASN A 139 7.96 -1.39 15.72
C ASN A 139 9.17 -0.61 15.17
N PRO A 140 9.35 0.65 15.58
CA PRO A 140 10.59 1.41 15.33
C PRO A 140 11.84 0.59 15.66
N ASN A 141 12.83 0.63 14.77
CA ASN A 141 14.08 -0.16 14.81
C ASN A 141 13.94 -1.69 14.69
N ALA A 142 12.73 -2.24 14.51
CA ALA A 142 12.57 -3.65 14.21
C ALA A 142 13.01 -3.96 12.76
N PHE A 143 13.49 -5.18 12.52
CA PHE A 143 14.06 -5.56 11.23
C PHE A 143 13.58 -6.94 10.75
N ILE A 144 13.70 -7.15 9.44
CA ILE A 144 13.30 -8.39 8.77
C ILE A 144 14.56 -9.03 8.19
N ASN A 145 14.81 -10.29 8.52
CA ASN A 145 15.96 -11.07 8.02
C ASN A 145 15.52 -12.16 7.07
N ASN A 146 16.50 -12.64 6.28
CA ASN A 146 16.33 -13.78 5.38
C ASN A 146 15.12 -13.62 4.47
N TYR A 147 15.01 -12.47 3.79
CA TYR A 147 13.98 -12.24 2.78
C TYR A 147 14.59 -12.25 1.36
N ASP A 148 13.82 -12.76 0.39
CA ASP A 148 14.19 -12.91 -1.02
C ASP A 148 12.94 -13.35 -1.83
N ALA A 149 13.14 -13.79 -3.08
CA ALA A 149 12.04 -14.24 -3.95
C ALA A 149 11.29 -15.50 -3.47
N LYS A 150 11.85 -16.29 -2.56
CA LYS A 150 11.26 -17.49 -1.94
C LYS A 150 10.68 -17.23 -0.55
N HIS A 151 11.22 -16.26 0.19
CA HIS A 151 10.77 -15.89 1.53
C HIS A 151 10.48 -14.39 1.65
N TYR A 152 9.20 -14.03 1.76
CA TYR A 152 8.67 -12.67 1.76
C TYR A 152 7.29 -12.60 2.43
N ILE A 153 6.77 -11.39 2.61
CA ILE A 153 5.43 -11.14 3.15
C ILE A 153 4.41 -11.08 2.01
N ILE A 154 3.44 -11.98 2.03
CA ILE A 154 2.38 -12.13 1.02
C ILE A 154 1.21 -11.20 1.36
N THR A 155 0.87 -10.32 0.41
CA THR A 155 -0.18 -9.30 0.50
C THR A 155 -1.40 -9.69 -0.34
N ASN A 156 -2.09 -10.78 0.04
CA ASN A 156 -3.20 -11.39 -0.71
C ASN A 156 -4.61 -10.87 -0.34
N GLY A 157 -4.70 -9.74 0.36
CA GLY A 157 -5.96 -9.09 0.74
C GLY A 157 -5.76 -7.60 1.00
N THR A 158 -6.47 -7.03 1.97
CA THR A 158 -6.32 -5.61 2.36
C THR A 158 -5.16 -5.36 3.32
N GLY A 159 -4.58 -6.42 3.90
CA GLY A 159 -3.45 -6.35 4.81
C GLY A 159 -2.19 -5.78 4.16
N ALA A 160 -1.39 -5.08 4.96
CA ALA A 160 -0.15 -4.43 4.54
C ALA A 160 0.95 -4.60 5.59
N LEU A 161 2.20 -4.52 5.14
CA LEU A 161 3.37 -4.44 6.03
C LEU A 161 3.58 -2.98 6.44
N GLN A 162 3.59 -2.69 7.74
CA GLN A 162 3.91 -1.38 8.30
C GLN A 162 5.35 -1.35 8.82
N GLN A 163 6.14 -0.35 8.42
CA GLN A 163 7.49 -0.10 8.94
C GLN A 163 7.75 1.40 9.08
N GLU A 164 8.54 1.78 10.09
CA GLU A 164 9.11 3.12 10.22
C GLU A 164 10.12 3.39 9.10
N VAL A 165 10.02 4.56 8.46
CA VAL A 165 10.93 4.99 7.41
C VAL A 165 11.57 6.32 7.78
N THR A 166 12.90 6.34 7.70
CA THR A 166 13.74 7.50 8.00
C THR A 166 14.54 7.90 6.76
N ALA A 167 15.56 8.76 6.92
CA ALA A 167 16.50 9.08 5.85
C ALA A 167 17.38 7.89 5.43
N THR A 168 17.29 6.74 6.09
CA THR A 168 17.90 5.47 5.66
C THR A 168 16.91 4.66 4.83
N LYS A 169 17.39 3.97 3.79
CA LYS A 169 16.55 3.09 2.96
C LYS A 169 15.94 1.96 3.79
N THR A 170 14.62 1.90 3.84
CA THR A 170 13.85 0.80 4.42
C THR A 170 13.31 -0.07 3.29
N ILE A 171 13.56 -1.37 3.38
CA ILE A 171 13.05 -2.37 2.42
C ILE A 171 11.78 -2.98 3.00
N PHE A 172 10.74 -3.01 2.18
CA PHE A 172 9.49 -3.73 2.39
C PHE A 172 9.55 -5.01 1.54
N PRO A 173 9.92 -6.16 2.12
CA PRO A 173 10.02 -7.42 1.38
C PRO A 173 8.64 -8.05 1.19
N ILE A 174 7.83 -7.41 0.36
CA ILE A 174 6.45 -7.80 0.07
C ILE A 174 6.31 -8.46 -1.30
N GLY A 175 5.26 -9.23 -1.45
CA GLY A 175 4.88 -9.89 -2.70
C GLY A 175 3.42 -10.32 -2.70
N ASN A 176 2.97 -10.88 -3.81
CA ASN A 176 1.66 -11.52 -3.92
C ASN A 176 1.77 -12.82 -4.74
N ALA A 177 1.56 -12.81 -6.06
CA ALA A 177 1.88 -13.97 -6.91
C ALA A 177 3.40 -14.15 -7.15
N GLY A 178 4.18 -13.12 -6.83
CA GLY A 178 5.64 -13.11 -6.86
C GLY A 178 6.19 -12.04 -5.92
N TYR A 179 7.50 -12.05 -5.71
CA TYR A 179 8.20 -11.08 -4.88
C TYR A 179 8.35 -9.75 -5.62
N ASN A 180 7.84 -8.67 -5.04
CA ASN A 180 7.76 -7.34 -5.63
C ASN A 180 8.08 -6.26 -4.59
N PRO A 181 9.33 -6.22 -4.09
CA PRO A 181 9.68 -5.38 -2.96
C PRO A 181 9.59 -3.90 -3.28
N VAL A 182 9.38 -3.12 -2.23
CA VAL A 182 9.45 -1.65 -2.25
C VAL A 182 10.62 -1.21 -1.40
N VAL A 183 11.35 -0.20 -1.85
CA VAL A 183 12.34 0.49 -1.01
C VAL A 183 11.90 1.93 -0.85
N ILE A 184 11.81 2.41 0.39
CA ILE A 184 11.44 3.79 0.69
C ILE A 184 12.58 4.43 1.49
N LYS A 185 12.97 5.63 1.10
CA LYS A 185 13.83 6.53 1.88
C LYS A 185 13.07 7.82 2.09
N ASN A 186 12.91 8.27 3.32
CA ASN A 186 12.16 9.48 3.66
C ASN A 186 13.11 10.54 4.23
N GLU A 187 13.36 11.61 3.48
CA GLU A 187 14.19 12.75 3.92
C GLU A 187 13.36 13.85 4.62
N GLY A 188 12.04 13.65 4.72
CA GLY A 188 11.14 14.49 5.49
C GLY A 188 11.08 14.10 6.98
N THR A 189 9.91 14.29 7.57
CA THR A 189 9.63 13.86 8.95
C THR A 189 9.54 12.34 9.02
N ILE A 190 10.17 11.72 10.01
CA ILE A 190 10.07 10.26 10.23
C ILE A 190 8.60 9.86 10.36
N ASP A 191 8.21 8.82 9.63
CA ASP A 191 6.83 8.32 9.64
C ASP A 191 6.80 6.80 9.41
N ASN A 192 5.69 6.18 9.78
CA ASN A 192 5.39 4.80 9.43
C ASN A 192 4.71 4.74 8.07
N PHE A 193 5.19 3.84 7.22
CA PHE A 193 4.58 3.55 5.93
C PHE A 193 3.97 2.18 5.93
N ARG A 194 2.80 2.05 5.31
CA ARG A 194 2.17 0.77 4.97
C ARG A 194 2.37 0.50 3.49
N ALA A 195 2.84 -0.69 3.16
CA ALA A 195 3.00 -1.11 1.77
C ALA A 195 2.36 -2.48 1.51
N ARG A 196 1.67 -2.60 0.37
CA ARG A 196 1.20 -3.87 -0.20
C ARG A 196 1.23 -3.86 -1.72
N VAL A 197 1.21 -5.04 -2.35
CA VAL A 197 1.26 -5.18 -3.81
C VAL A 197 0.14 -6.07 -4.34
N LYS A 198 -0.47 -5.64 -5.45
CA LYS A 198 -1.56 -6.34 -6.14
C LYS A 198 -1.06 -6.96 -7.44
N ASN A 199 -1.60 -8.13 -7.81
CA ASN A 199 -1.27 -8.85 -9.06
C ASN A 199 -1.99 -8.29 -10.30
N GLN A 200 -2.48 -7.07 -10.21
CA GLN A 200 -3.18 -6.39 -11.28
C GLN A 200 -2.92 -4.89 -11.15
N VAL A 201 -3.09 -4.20 -12.27
CA VAL A 201 -3.16 -2.75 -12.30
C VAL A 201 -4.56 -2.36 -11.83
N GLU A 202 -4.67 -1.57 -10.75
CA GLU A 202 -5.98 -1.11 -10.29
C GLU A 202 -6.64 -0.18 -11.30
N GLN A 203 -7.92 -0.43 -11.59
CA GLN A 203 -8.73 0.43 -12.43
C GLN A 203 -8.82 1.82 -11.82
N ILE A 204 -8.28 2.81 -12.50
CA ILE A 204 -8.38 4.22 -12.14
C ILE A 204 -9.53 4.82 -12.97
N ASN A 205 -10.66 5.13 -12.32
CA ASN A 205 -11.82 5.89 -12.82
C ASN A 205 -12.61 5.40 -14.05
N ALA A 206 -13.27 4.23 -14.05
CA ALA A 206 -14.29 3.80 -15.05
C ALA A 206 -13.91 3.83 -16.55
N ILE A 207 -12.77 4.41 -16.89
CA ILE A 207 -11.92 4.09 -18.01
C ILE A 207 -11.41 2.72 -17.61
N ALA A 208 -11.97 1.68 -18.23
CA ALA A 208 -11.24 0.44 -18.32
C ALA A 208 -9.85 0.82 -18.80
N ILE A 209 -8.82 0.64 -17.97
CA ILE A 209 -7.46 0.60 -18.49
C ILE A 209 -7.44 -0.64 -19.37
N THR A 210 -7.85 -0.45 -20.62
CA THR A 210 -7.59 -1.34 -21.74
C THR A 210 -6.10 -1.32 -22.08
N GLU A 211 -5.29 -0.55 -21.35
CA GLU A 211 -3.84 -0.62 -21.41
C GLU A 211 -3.33 -1.84 -20.64
N THR A 212 -3.57 -3.03 -21.19
CA THR A 212 -2.79 -4.25 -20.89
C THR A 212 -1.43 -4.23 -21.61
N GLU A 213 -0.90 -3.04 -21.90
CA GLU A 213 0.31 -2.80 -22.69
C GLU A 213 1.08 -1.64 -22.06
N ASN A 214 2.37 -1.52 -22.34
CA ASN A 214 3.25 -0.42 -21.91
C ASN A 214 3.40 -0.27 -20.39
N MET A 215 3.15 -1.31 -19.59
CA MET A 215 3.27 -1.24 -18.13
C MET A 215 3.69 -2.54 -17.47
N VAL A 216 4.03 -2.45 -16.19
CA VAL A 216 4.20 -3.61 -15.31
C VAL A 216 2.85 -3.96 -14.71
N ASN A 217 2.46 -5.23 -14.76
CA ASN A 217 1.19 -5.71 -14.23
C ASN A 217 1.19 -5.86 -12.70
N ARG A 218 1.47 -4.75 -12.01
CA ARG A 218 1.52 -4.64 -10.55
C ARG A 218 1.09 -3.25 -10.12
N THR A 219 0.34 -3.18 -9.02
CA THR A 219 0.08 -1.93 -8.30
C THR A 219 0.63 -2.04 -6.90
N TRP A 220 1.46 -1.08 -6.51
CA TRP A 220 1.94 -0.91 -5.15
C TRP A 220 1.08 0.12 -4.46
N VAL A 221 0.38 -0.29 -3.40
CA VAL A 221 -0.37 0.63 -2.56
C VAL A 221 0.54 0.99 -1.39
N ILE A 222 0.88 2.27 -1.30
CA ILE A 222 1.73 2.83 -0.25
C ILE A 222 0.92 3.93 0.44
N GLU A 223 0.89 3.89 1.76
CA GLU A 223 0.20 4.86 2.60
C GLU A 223 1.15 5.31 3.70
N GLU A 224 1.12 6.58 4.06
CA GLU A 224 1.80 7.12 5.24
C GLU A 224 0.82 7.15 6.42
N GLU A 225 1.30 6.91 7.64
CA GLU A 225 0.47 6.89 8.84
C GLU A 225 0.05 8.31 9.24
N THR A 226 0.96 9.28 9.12
CA THR A 226 0.68 10.69 9.33
C THR A 226 0.70 11.43 7.99
N ILE A 227 -0.48 11.84 7.53
CA ILE A 227 -0.60 12.53 6.23
C ILE A 227 0.23 13.83 6.23
N GLY A 228 1.15 13.93 5.26
CA GLY A 228 2.03 15.08 5.04
C GLY A 228 3.31 15.07 5.85
N GLY A 229 4.29 15.87 5.42
CA GLY A 229 5.60 16.01 6.09
C GLY A 229 6.67 15.03 5.59
N SER A 230 6.29 14.00 4.85
CA SER A 230 7.18 13.09 4.13
C SER A 230 7.79 13.74 2.88
N LEU A 231 9.05 13.41 2.60
CA LEU A 231 9.74 13.69 1.34
C LEU A 231 10.47 12.41 0.92
N ALA A 232 9.77 11.54 0.19
CA ALA A 232 10.22 10.18 -0.06
C ALA A 232 10.84 9.98 -1.45
N ALA A 233 11.83 9.11 -1.49
CA ALA A 233 12.23 8.36 -2.67
C ALA A 233 11.69 6.95 -2.57
N VAL A 234 10.86 6.56 -3.54
CA VAL A 234 10.24 5.24 -3.63
C VAL A 234 10.84 4.48 -4.80
N THR A 235 11.40 3.31 -4.53
CA THR A 235 11.87 2.34 -5.53
C THR A 235 10.92 1.15 -5.58
N LEU A 236 10.35 0.87 -6.75
CA LEU A 236 9.49 -0.28 -7.02
C LEU A 236 10.25 -1.33 -7.81
N GLN A 237 10.07 -2.61 -7.48
CA GLN A 237 10.79 -3.71 -8.13
C GLN A 237 9.89 -4.79 -8.70
N TRP A 238 10.16 -5.22 -9.94
CA TRP A 238 9.36 -6.20 -10.67
C TRP A 238 10.21 -7.22 -11.44
N GLU A 239 9.59 -8.32 -11.82
CA GLU A 239 10.20 -9.38 -12.63
C GLU A 239 9.83 -9.24 -14.12
N THR A 240 10.68 -9.73 -15.01
CA THR A 240 10.48 -9.61 -16.48
C THR A 240 9.14 -10.20 -16.95
N ASN A 241 8.66 -11.30 -16.35
CA ASN A 241 7.38 -11.94 -16.70
C ASN A 241 6.14 -11.11 -16.32
N GLN A 242 6.31 -9.99 -15.61
CA GLN A 242 5.24 -9.09 -15.19
C GLN A 242 5.10 -7.90 -16.14
N GLU A 243 6.05 -7.72 -17.05
CA GLU A 243 6.04 -6.69 -18.08
C GLU A 243 4.97 -7.02 -19.13
N GLN A 244 4.08 -6.06 -19.37
CA GLN A 244 3.07 -6.18 -20.41
C GLN A 244 3.69 -5.91 -21.78
N LYS A 245 2.95 -6.28 -22.83
CA LYS A 245 3.36 -6.05 -24.22
C LYS A 245 3.73 -4.57 -24.44
N ASN A 246 4.77 -4.30 -25.23
CA ASN A 246 5.28 -2.95 -25.53
C ASN A 246 5.88 -2.18 -24.35
N PHE A 247 5.96 -2.76 -23.14
CA PHE A 247 6.71 -2.15 -22.04
C PHE A 247 8.20 -2.02 -22.38
N SER A 248 8.74 -0.83 -22.12
CA SER A 248 10.14 -0.48 -22.36
C SER A 248 10.73 0.06 -21.06
N ARG A 249 11.72 -0.66 -20.53
CA ARG A 249 12.39 -0.32 -19.27
C ARG A 249 13.06 1.05 -19.33
N ASP A 250 13.65 1.39 -20.47
CA ASP A 250 14.32 2.67 -20.72
C ASP A 250 13.34 3.85 -20.73
N GLN A 251 12.06 3.56 -20.93
CA GLN A 251 10.97 4.53 -20.91
C GLN A 251 10.15 4.45 -19.62
N SER A 252 10.50 3.59 -18.66
CA SER A 252 9.66 3.33 -17.51
C SER A 252 9.68 4.47 -16.49
N LEU A 253 8.55 4.72 -15.84
CA LEU A 253 8.39 5.70 -14.77
C LEU A 253 7.35 5.22 -13.75
N ILE A 254 7.43 5.74 -12.53
CA ILE A 254 6.45 5.47 -11.48
C ILE A 254 5.39 6.57 -11.51
N THR A 255 4.15 6.19 -11.80
CA THR A 255 2.97 7.08 -11.71
C THR A 255 2.21 6.84 -10.42
N GLN A 256 1.45 7.84 -9.99
CA GLN A 256 0.63 7.81 -8.79
C GLN A 256 -0.78 8.30 -9.12
N GLY A 257 -1.82 7.62 -8.61
CA GLY A 257 -3.21 8.10 -8.75
C GLY A 257 -3.60 8.37 -10.21
N GLU A 258 -4.14 9.55 -10.50
CA GLU A 258 -4.62 9.97 -11.82
C GLU A 258 -3.52 10.53 -12.76
N ASP A 259 -2.27 10.64 -12.30
CA ASP A 259 -1.10 11.12 -13.06
C ASP A 259 -0.60 10.04 -14.04
N LEU A 260 -1.52 9.51 -14.86
CA LEU A 260 -1.27 8.42 -15.80
C LEU A 260 -0.44 8.89 -17.00
N ASP A 261 -0.37 10.17 -17.34
CA ASP A 261 0.45 10.63 -18.46
C ASP A 261 1.94 10.81 -18.11
N GLY A 262 2.30 10.73 -16.81
CA GLY A 262 3.67 10.95 -16.35
C GLY A 262 4.15 12.40 -16.53
N SER A 263 3.26 13.35 -16.85
CA SER A 263 3.58 14.76 -17.12
C SER A 263 4.19 15.48 -15.91
N ASN A 264 3.90 15.00 -14.69
CA ASN A 264 4.48 15.51 -13.44
C ASN A 264 5.69 14.70 -12.94
N SER A 265 6.09 13.64 -13.63
CA SER A 265 7.22 12.78 -13.24
C SER A 265 8.55 13.39 -13.68
N LYS A 266 9.00 14.41 -12.95
CA LYS A 266 10.21 15.20 -13.27
C LYS A 266 11.55 14.49 -13.06
N ASN A 267 11.57 13.29 -12.47
CA ASN A 267 12.82 12.60 -12.10
C ASN A 267 12.81 11.15 -12.60
N LEU A 268 13.28 10.94 -13.84
CA LEU A 268 13.56 9.61 -14.37
C LEU A 268 14.95 9.17 -13.90
N SER A 269 15.00 8.29 -12.90
CA SER A 269 16.24 7.53 -12.65
C SER A 269 16.38 6.42 -13.71
N PRO A 270 17.60 6.06 -14.12
CA PRO A 270 17.78 4.89 -14.97
C PRO A 270 17.25 3.65 -14.26
N VAL A 271 16.58 2.77 -15.00
CA VAL A 271 16.21 1.45 -14.48
C VAL A 271 17.46 0.69 -14.05
N ILE A 272 17.41 0.07 -12.88
CA ILE A 272 18.49 -0.73 -12.33
C ILE A 272 18.14 -2.21 -12.48
N ASN A 273 19.10 -3.01 -12.93
CA ASN A 273 19.00 -4.46 -12.91
C ASN A 273 19.56 -5.01 -11.59
N ASN A 274 18.71 -5.65 -10.79
CA ASN A 274 19.05 -6.32 -9.53
C ASN A 274 19.03 -7.85 -9.68
N GLY A 275 19.49 -8.37 -10.83
CA GLY A 275 19.50 -9.81 -11.12
C GLY A 275 18.18 -10.27 -11.73
N SER A 276 17.31 -10.91 -10.93
CA SER A 276 15.98 -11.36 -11.39
C SER A 276 14.95 -10.23 -11.44
N HIS A 277 15.25 -9.10 -10.82
CA HIS A 277 14.35 -7.97 -10.66
C HIS A 277 14.88 -6.71 -11.33
N TRP A 278 13.97 -5.92 -11.88
CA TRP A 278 14.20 -4.56 -12.35
C TRP A 278 13.68 -3.57 -11.32
N ALA A 279 14.33 -2.42 -11.20
CA ALA A 279 13.99 -1.40 -10.23
C ALA A 279 13.89 -0.03 -10.89
N GLN A 280 12.82 0.70 -10.58
CA GLN A 280 12.64 2.12 -10.95
C GLN A 280 12.43 2.93 -9.68
N THR A 281 12.97 4.15 -9.62
CA THR A 281 12.90 5.05 -8.48
C THR A 281 12.26 6.38 -8.87
N ARG A 282 11.32 6.85 -8.06
CA ARG A 282 10.78 8.22 -8.10
C ARG A 282 11.10 8.92 -6.81
N THR A 283 11.70 10.10 -6.92
CA THR A 283 12.10 10.96 -5.80
C THR A 283 11.10 12.09 -5.58
N GLU A 284 11.26 12.80 -4.46
CA GLU A 284 10.49 14.01 -4.13
C GLU A 284 8.97 13.76 -4.00
N LEU A 285 8.58 12.55 -3.58
CA LEU A 285 7.18 12.21 -3.30
C LEU A 285 6.76 12.79 -1.94
N THR A 286 5.66 13.54 -1.95
CA THR A 286 5.05 14.15 -0.76
C THR A 286 3.60 13.71 -0.54
N SER A 287 3.11 12.75 -1.34
CA SER A 287 1.80 12.14 -1.20
C SER A 287 1.87 10.67 -1.60
N PHE A 288 1.00 9.83 -1.03
CA PHE A 288 1.04 8.38 -1.22
C PHE A 288 -0.37 7.82 -1.48
N SER A 289 -0.44 6.84 -2.38
CA SER A 289 -1.68 6.14 -2.76
C SER A 289 -1.31 4.85 -3.52
N SER A 290 -1.97 4.57 -4.64
CA SER A 290 -1.59 3.51 -5.57
C SER A 290 -0.54 4.03 -6.57
N PHE A 291 0.51 3.24 -6.75
CA PHE A 291 1.62 3.47 -7.67
C PHE A 291 1.72 2.35 -8.70
N VAL A 292 2.05 2.70 -9.94
CA VAL A 292 2.29 1.74 -11.04
C VAL A 292 3.50 2.14 -11.85
N VAL A 293 4.19 1.15 -12.43
CA VAL A 293 5.32 1.35 -13.33
C VAL A 293 4.84 1.22 -14.78
N ARG A 294 5.05 2.26 -15.59
CA ARG A 294 4.58 2.33 -16.97
C ARG A 294 5.54 3.10 -17.86
N ASN A 295 5.45 2.92 -19.17
CA ASN A 295 6.21 3.73 -20.11
C ASN A 295 5.77 5.20 -19.99
N ILE A 296 6.71 6.10 -20.28
CA ILE A 296 6.41 7.49 -20.54
C ILE A 296 5.46 7.58 -21.73
N ASN A 297 4.31 8.22 -21.53
CA ASN A 297 3.41 8.55 -22.62
C ASN A 297 4.04 9.70 -23.41
N THR A 298 4.87 9.37 -24.39
CA THR A 298 5.21 10.32 -25.44
C THR A 298 4.02 10.43 -26.38
N ARG A 299 2.94 11.11 -25.96
CA ARG A 299 2.07 11.74 -26.95
C ARG A 299 2.97 12.71 -27.69
N THR A 300 3.36 12.32 -28.91
CA THR A 300 4.29 12.96 -29.85
C THR A 300 4.63 14.42 -29.50
N ILE A 301 5.66 14.65 -28.69
CA ILE A 301 6.55 15.77 -29.00
C ILE A 301 7.43 15.21 -30.10
N ALA A 302 6.98 15.36 -31.34
CA ALA A 302 7.92 15.35 -32.45
C ALA A 302 8.86 16.52 -32.17
N SER A 303 9.99 16.20 -31.56
CA SER A 303 11.16 17.04 -31.57
C SER A 303 11.53 17.23 -33.03
N ASN A 304 11.04 18.31 -33.64
CA ASN A 304 11.66 18.88 -34.81
C ASN A 304 13.09 19.24 -34.39
N SER A 305 14.00 18.32 -34.69
CA SER A 305 15.43 18.52 -34.66
C SER A 305 15.78 19.61 -35.65
N SER A 306 15.82 20.85 -35.19
CA SER A 306 16.54 21.96 -35.81
C SER A 306 16.63 23.06 -34.76
N GLU A 307 17.80 23.20 -34.16
CA GLU A 307 18.17 24.43 -33.46
C GLU A 307 17.93 25.61 -34.41
N THR A 308 16.91 26.44 -34.14
CA THR A 308 16.89 27.89 -34.37
C THR A 308 15.51 28.44 -33.98
N ASN A 309 15.53 29.60 -33.31
CA ASN A 309 14.39 30.41 -32.85
C ASN A 309 13.68 29.95 -31.57
N LEU A 310 14.24 30.44 -30.46
CA LEU A 310 13.44 30.98 -29.37
C LEU A 310 12.38 31.92 -29.98
N GLU A 311 11.13 31.81 -29.53
CA GLU A 311 9.90 32.46 -30.02
C GLU A 311 9.07 31.67 -31.05
N GLN A 312 8.39 30.61 -30.61
CA GLN A 312 6.97 30.40 -30.95
C GLN A 312 6.32 29.39 -29.98
N LEU A 313 5.84 29.89 -28.84
CA LEU A 313 4.82 29.19 -28.05
C LEU A 313 3.55 29.18 -28.91
N SER A 314 2.88 28.04 -29.02
CA SER A 314 1.54 27.96 -29.60
C SER A 314 0.58 28.82 -28.78
N ASN A 315 0.32 30.03 -29.26
CA ASN A 315 -0.81 30.87 -28.85
C ASN A 315 -2.10 30.11 -29.13
N VAL A 316 -2.67 29.48 -28.10
CA VAL A 316 -4.09 29.14 -28.08
C VAL A 316 -4.74 30.15 -27.14
N ASN A 317 -5.49 31.09 -27.73
CA ASN A 317 -6.08 32.23 -27.03
C ASN A 317 -7.39 31.80 -26.37
N ILE A 318 -7.39 31.62 -25.06
CA ILE A 318 -8.60 31.77 -24.26
C ILE A 318 -8.88 33.27 -24.09
N GLN A 319 -10.15 33.67 -24.03
CA GLN A 319 -10.54 35.04 -23.70
C GLN A 319 -11.56 35.05 -22.57
N VAL A 320 -11.25 35.78 -21.51
CA VAL A 320 -12.13 35.98 -20.37
C VAL A 320 -12.65 37.41 -20.34
N PHE A 321 -13.97 37.61 -20.32
CA PHE A 321 -14.57 38.95 -20.35
C PHE A 321 -15.95 39.02 -19.65
N PRO A 322 -16.33 40.18 -19.10
CA PRO A 322 -15.49 41.36 -18.90
C PRO A 322 -14.45 41.12 -17.78
N SER A 323 -13.30 41.79 -17.87
CA SER A 323 -12.33 41.91 -16.78
C SER A 323 -12.00 43.41 -16.65
N PRO A 324 -12.41 44.10 -15.57
CA PRO A 324 -13.04 43.58 -14.35
C PRO A 324 -14.47 43.01 -14.53
N THR A 325 -14.86 42.08 -13.65
CA THR A 325 -16.22 41.50 -13.59
C THR A 325 -16.90 41.68 -12.22
N GLU A 326 -18.23 41.78 -12.24
CA GLU A 326 -19.10 41.89 -11.07
C GLU A 326 -19.85 40.57 -10.77
N ASN A 327 -20.81 40.20 -11.62
CA ASN A 327 -21.77 39.12 -11.33
C ASN A 327 -21.59 37.89 -12.22
N TYR A 328 -21.08 38.07 -13.44
CA TYR A 328 -20.94 37.01 -14.42
C TYR A 328 -19.64 37.13 -15.20
N LEU A 329 -19.08 35.98 -15.59
CA LEU A 329 -17.86 35.90 -16.40
C LEU A 329 -18.14 35.06 -17.64
N ASN A 330 -17.85 35.62 -18.81
CA ASN A 330 -17.85 34.88 -20.06
C ASN A 330 -16.45 34.39 -20.39
N ILE A 331 -16.39 33.18 -20.90
CA ILE A 331 -15.18 32.50 -21.34
C ILE A 331 -15.42 32.10 -22.79
N ARG A 332 -14.60 32.62 -23.70
CA ARG A 332 -14.58 32.17 -25.09
C ARG A 332 -13.39 31.24 -25.29
N LEU A 333 -13.70 30.00 -25.67
CA LEU A 333 -12.73 29.02 -26.12
C LEU A 333 -12.54 29.16 -27.63
N GLN A 334 -11.36 28.83 -28.14
CA GLN A 334 -11.05 28.82 -29.58
C GLN A 334 -10.94 27.39 -30.15
N GLU A 335 -11.31 26.39 -29.35
CA GLU A 335 -11.17 24.98 -29.65
C GLU A 335 -12.52 24.27 -29.50
N ASP A 336 -12.83 23.33 -30.41
CA ASP A 336 -14.04 22.51 -30.35
C ASP A 336 -13.99 21.58 -29.13
N THR A 337 -15.01 21.70 -28.27
CA THR A 337 -15.22 20.85 -27.09
C THR A 337 -16.70 20.87 -26.69
N ASP A 338 -17.21 19.75 -26.20
CA ASP A 338 -18.62 19.61 -25.79
C ASP A 338 -18.85 20.11 -24.35
N GLN A 339 -17.85 19.92 -23.48
CA GLN A 339 -17.92 20.27 -22.06
C GLN A 339 -16.59 20.81 -21.54
N ALA A 340 -16.67 21.80 -20.65
CA ALA A 340 -15.55 22.40 -19.97
C ALA A 340 -15.69 22.22 -18.45
N PHE A 341 -14.66 21.67 -17.83
CA PHE A 341 -14.48 21.63 -16.39
C PHE A 341 -13.70 22.87 -15.93
N ILE A 342 -14.31 23.65 -15.06
CA ILE A 342 -13.85 24.99 -14.73
C ILE A 342 -13.53 25.07 -13.24
N GLN A 343 -12.34 25.57 -12.93
CA GLN A 343 -11.84 25.80 -11.58
C GLN A 343 -11.39 27.26 -11.44
N LEU A 344 -11.78 27.92 -10.36
CA LEU A 344 -11.33 29.27 -10.02
C LEU A 344 -10.45 29.19 -8.77
N PHE A 345 -9.30 29.85 -8.82
CA PHE A 345 -8.38 29.97 -7.70
C PHE A 345 -8.22 31.43 -7.31
N ASP A 346 -8.10 31.68 -6.00
CA ASP A 346 -7.72 32.99 -5.47
C ASP A 346 -6.23 33.30 -5.79
N SER A 347 -5.79 34.51 -5.45
CA SER A 347 -4.39 34.94 -5.65
C SER A 347 -3.36 34.15 -4.82
N LYS A 348 -3.79 33.33 -3.87
CA LYS A 348 -2.95 32.44 -3.04
C LYS A 348 -2.96 31.00 -3.55
N GLY A 349 -3.71 30.69 -4.62
CA GLY A 349 -3.84 29.37 -5.20
C GLY A 349 -4.88 28.47 -4.53
N SER A 350 -5.71 29.00 -3.62
CA SER A 350 -6.81 28.24 -3.01
C SER A 350 -7.97 28.11 -3.99
N LEU A 351 -8.55 26.91 -4.12
CA LEU A 351 -9.72 26.67 -4.95
C LEU A 351 -10.96 27.35 -4.33
N VAL A 352 -11.65 28.17 -5.10
CA VAL A 352 -12.79 28.99 -4.65
C VAL A 352 -14.10 28.59 -5.32
N LEU A 353 -14.03 28.07 -6.55
CA LEU A 353 -15.20 27.57 -7.28
C LEU A 353 -14.78 26.46 -8.23
N GLN A 354 -15.65 25.45 -8.38
CA GLN A 354 -15.48 24.38 -9.35
C GLN A 354 -16.84 24.03 -9.97
N THR A 355 -16.92 23.93 -11.30
CA THR A 355 -18.16 23.59 -12.03
C THR A 355 -17.85 22.92 -13.36
N ILE A 356 -18.77 22.09 -13.85
CA ILE A 356 -18.80 21.62 -15.24
C ILE A 356 -19.83 22.44 -16.00
N LYS A 357 -19.52 22.87 -17.22
CA LYS A 357 -20.45 23.61 -18.09
C LYS A 357 -20.40 23.02 -19.51
N ALA A 358 -21.57 22.89 -20.12
CA ALA A 358 -21.66 22.66 -21.56
C ALA A 358 -21.21 23.92 -22.30
N VAL A 359 -20.57 23.73 -23.44
CA VAL A 359 -20.06 24.83 -24.27
C VAL A 359 -21.18 25.32 -25.20
N GLY A 360 -21.50 26.62 -25.12
CA GLY A 360 -22.56 27.23 -25.91
C GLY A 360 -22.17 27.49 -27.36
N PRO A 361 -23.12 27.91 -28.23
CA PRO A 361 -22.83 28.24 -29.62
C PRO A 361 -21.74 29.31 -29.71
N ASN A 362 -20.74 29.09 -30.58
CA ASN A 362 -19.51 29.89 -30.71
C ASN A 362 -18.51 29.73 -29.54
N LEU A 363 -18.47 28.54 -28.92
CA LEU A 363 -17.48 28.18 -27.93
C LEU A 363 -17.50 29.07 -26.66
N LEU A 364 -18.69 29.53 -26.30
CA LEU A 364 -18.91 30.48 -25.21
C LEU A 364 -19.45 29.78 -23.97
N ILE A 365 -18.86 30.05 -22.81
CA ILE A 365 -19.32 29.59 -21.51
C ILE A 365 -19.59 30.79 -20.62
N GLN A 366 -20.70 30.76 -19.88
CA GLN A 366 -21.07 31.78 -18.92
C GLN A 366 -21.07 31.22 -17.49
N LEU A 367 -20.39 31.94 -16.59
CA LEU A 367 -20.36 31.67 -15.15
C LEU A 367 -21.15 32.74 -14.40
N ASP A 368 -22.34 32.41 -13.89
CA ASP A 368 -23.24 33.37 -13.23
C ASP A 368 -23.09 33.42 -11.69
N ASN A 369 -22.26 32.55 -11.10
CA ASN A 369 -22.17 32.35 -9.65
C ASN A 369 -20.91 32.97 -9.02
N ILE A 370 -20.37 34.05 -9.60
CA ILE A 370 -19.14 34.70 -9.12
C ILE A 370 -19.38 35.98 -8.32
N GLY A 371 -20.63 36.43 -8.17
CA GLY A 371 -20.97 37.66 -7.44
C GLY A 371 -20.58 37.66 -5.96
N ASN A 372 -20.55 36.48 -5.32
CA ASN A 372 -20.18 36.32 -3.91
C ASN A 372 -18.66 36.30 -3.68
N LEU A 373 -17.84 36.34 -4.74
CA LEU A 373 -16.39 36.42 -4.61
C LEU A 373 -15.98 37.81 -4.14
N ILE A 374 -15.04 37.87 -3.20
CA ILE A 374 -14.43 39.12 -2.74
C ILE A 374 -13.62 39.77 -3.87
N ASP A 375 -13.45 41.09 -3.81
CA ASP A 375 -12.62 41.82 -4.76
C ASP A 375 -11.18 41.32 -4.74
N GLY A 376 -10.61 41.12 -5.93
CA GLY A 376 -9.27 40.54 -6.06
C GLY A 376 -8.96 40.00 -7.44
N ILE A 377 -7.74 39.49 -7.58
CA ILE A 377 -7.28 38.80 -8.79
C ILE A 377 -7.56 37.31 -8.62
N TYR A 378 -8.18 36.72 -9.63
CA TYR A 378 -8.47 35.30 -9.68
C TYR A 378 -7.83 34.69 -10.92
N SER A 379 -7.46 33.42 -10.82
CA SER A 379 -7.07 32.62 -11.98
C SER A 379 -8.15 31.62 -12.28
N ILE A 380 -8.52 31.52 -13.55
CA ILE A 380 -9.41 30.48 -14.04
C ILE A 380 -8.57 29.41 -14.72
N ARG A 381 -8.88 28.16 -14.41
CA ARG A 381 -8.37 26.97 -15.08
C ARG A 381 -9.54 26.25 -15.73
N ILE A 382 -9.43 25.95 -17.01
CA ILE A 382 -10.41 25.18 -17.74
C ILE A 382 -9.74 23.93 -18.27
N VAL A 383 -10.36 22.78 -18.04
CA VAL A 383 -9.98 21.50 -18.61
C VAL A 383 -11.11 21.08 -19.53
N ASP A 384 -10.82 20.86 -20.81
CA ASP A 384 -11.82 20.38 -21.76
C ASP A 384 -11.96 18.85 -21.74
N ASP A 385 -12.93 18.33 -22.50
CA ASP A 385 -13.16 16.89 -22.72
C ASP A 385 -11.96 16.15 -23.34
N SER A 386 -11.04 16.89 -23.98
CA SER A 386 -9.78 16.40 -24.55
C SER A 386 -8.59 16.52 -23.59
N ASN A 387 -8.85 16.86 -22.32
CA ASN A 387 -7.89 17.05 -21.23
C ASN A 387 -6.84 18.15 -21.49
N ARG A 388 -7.14 19.11 -22.37
CA ARG A 388 -6.32 20.32 -22.56
C ARG A 388 -6.64 21.31 -21.45
N THR A 389 -5.60 21.84 -20.84
CA THR A 389 -5.74 22.85 -19.78
C THR A 389 -5.49 24.24 -20.33
N PHE A 390 -6.45 25.13 -20.15
CA PHE A 390 -6.37 26.55 -20.44
C PHE A 390 -6.35 27.33 -19.13
N SER A 391 -5.63 28.44 -19.07
CA SER A 391 -5.63 29.29 -17.89
C SER A 391 -5.53 30.76 -18.26
N GLU A 392 -6.31 31.58 -17.56
CA GLU A 392 -6.30 33.03 -17.72
C GLU A 392 -6.56 33.70 -16.37
N GLN A 393 -6.21 34.98 -16.26
CA GLN A 393 -6.47 35.76 -15.06
C GLN A 393 -7.56 36.79 -15.33
N PHE A 394 -8.37 37.07 -14.33
CA PHE A 394 -9.36 38.14 -14.38
C PHE A 394 -9.43 38.88 -13.05
N VAL A 395 -9.92 40.12 -13.11
CA VAL A 395 -10.11 40.97 -11.93
C VAL A 395 -11.57 40.90 -11.52
N LYS A 396 -11.84 40.53 -10.27
CA LYS A 396 -13.14 40.69 -9.62
C LYS A 396 -13.17 42.04 -8.91
N SER A 397 -14.17 42.84 -9.22
CA SER A 397 -14.44 44.11 -8.52
C SER A 397 -15.94 44.29 -8.37
N GLN A 398 -16.41 44.78 -7.23
CA GLN A 398 -17.77 45.31 -7.08
C GLN A 398 -17.68 46.81 -7.29
N GLN A 399 -17.90 47.29 -8.53
CA GLN A 399 -18.02 48.73 -8.80
C GLN A 399 -19.38 49.26 -8.38
#